data_AF-A0A961DNJ7-F1
#
_entry.id   AF-A0A961DNJ7-F1
#
_cell.length_a   1.000
_cell.length_b   1.000
_cell.length_c   1.000
_cell.angle_alpha   90.00
_cell.angle_beta   90.00
_cell.angle_gamma   90.00
#
_symmetry.space_group_name_H-M   'P 1'
#
loop_
_entity.id
_entity.type
_entity.pdbx_description
1 polymer ?
#
loop_
_entity_poly.entity_id
_entity_poly.type
_entity_poly.pdbx_seq_one_letter_code
_entity_poly.pdbx_strand_id
1 'polypeptide(L)'
;FPHVSWGTNPGQVIQMTDVIPSPEDFSDPVERNAAERALEYMDLTPGQPIKEVPVDVVFIGSCTNSRIEDMRAAAAVAKGHKVNPAVTTYVVPGSHLVKAQAEAEGLDKIFIEAGFDWREPGCSMCLAMNPDKLTPGQRSASTSNRNFEGRQGRGGRTHLVSPAVATATAIAGHFATPEDLA
;
A
#
# COMPACT_ATOMS: atom_id res chain seq x y z
N PHE A 1 -2.74 -5.32 -15.97
CA PHE A 1 -2.92 -3.99 -15.37
C PHE A 1 -2.57 -4.04 -13.89
N PRO A 2 -2.18 -2.93 -13.26
CA PRO A 2 -1.93 -2.89 -11.82
C PRO A 2 -3.17 -3.28 -11.02
N HIS A 3 -2.98 -3.97 -9.90
CA HIS A 3 -4.06 -4.50 -9.05
C HIS A 3 -3.93 -3.97 -7.62
N VAL A 4 -5.05 -4.04 -6.89
CA VAL A 4 -5.15 -3.67 -5.47
C VAL A 4 -6.13 -4.61 -4.78
N SER A 5 -5.80 -5.04 -3.56
CA SER A 5 -6.79 -5.74 -2.73
C SER A 5 -7.82 -4.75 -2.21
N TRP A 6 -9.11 -5.00 -2.40
CA TRP A 6 -10.17 -4.15 -1.83
C TRP A 6 -10.66 -4.63 -0.46
N GLY A 7 -10.52 -5.93 -0.17
CA GLY A 7 -11.03 -6.54 1.05
C GLY A 7 -9.97 -6.86 2.11
N THR A 8 -10.23 -7.86 2.94
CA THR A 8 -9.42 -8.24 4.12
C THR A 8 -8.58 -9.49 3.90
N ASN A 9 -8.49 -9.99 2.67
CA ASN A 9 -7.56 -11.07 2.32
C ASN A 9 -6.96 -10.89 0.92
N PRO A 10 -5.84 -11.57 0.60
CA PRO A 10 -5.16 -11.41 -0.68
C PRO A 10 -5.96 -11.86 -1.91
N GLY A 11 -7.02 -12.65 -1.75
CA GLY A 11 -7.89 -13.08 -2.85
C GLY A 11 -8.94 -12.05 -3.25
N GLN A 12 -9.25 -11.08 -2.38
CA GLN A 12 -10.21 -10.00 -2.65
C GLN A 12 -9.50 -8.84 -3.39
N VAL A 13 -9.31 -9.02 -4.70
CA VAL A 13 -8.52 -8.15 -5.56
C VAL A 13 -9.33 -7.64 -6.75
N ILE A 14 -9.05 -6.41 -7.18
CA ILE A 14 -9.57 -5.80 -8.41
C ILE A 14 -8.45 -5.08 -9.16
N GLN A 15 -8.70 -4.72 -10.42
CA GLN A 15 -7.78 -3.85 -11.15
C GLN A 15 -7.90 -2.41 -10.64
N MET A 16 -6.84 -1.62 -10.80
CA MET A 16 -6.87 -0.20 -10.43
C MET A 16 -7.89 0.63 -11.22
N THR A 17 -8.40 0.12 -12.34
CA THR A 17 -9.43 0.76 -13.17
C THR A 17 -10.85 0.39 -12.76
N ASP A 18 -11.00 -0.59 -11.86
CA ASP A 18 -12.30 -1.13 -11.50
C ASP A 18 -12.94 -0.38 -10.32
N VAL A 19 -14.21 -0.68 -10.11
CA VAL A 19 -14.98 -0.24 -8.93
C VAL A 19 -15.00 -1.32 -7.86
N ILE A 20 -15.28 -0.91 -6.63
CA ILE A 20 -15.43 -1.80 -5.48
C ILE A 20 -16.67 -2.69 -5.72
N PRO A 21 -16.54 -4.03 -5.60
CA PRO A 21 -17.65 -4.93 -5.88
C PRO A 21 -18.77 -4.81 -4.83
N SER A 22 -19.98 -5.13 -5.24
CA SER A 22 -21.15 -5.31 -4.38
C SER A 22 -21.21 -6.75 -3.87
N PRO A 23 -21.72 -7.00 -2.64
CA PRO A 23 -22.05 -8.36 -2.22
C PRO A 23 -22.99 -9.10 -3.19
N GLU A 24 -23.84 -8.36 -3.90
CA GLU A 24 -24.77 -8.91 -4.89
C GLU A 24 -24.06 -9.49 -6.13
N ASP A 25 -22.81 -9.12 -6.38
CA ASP A 25 -22.00 -9.63 -7.50
C ASP A 25 -21.55 -11.10 -7.27
N PHE A 26 -21.66 -11.61 -6.04
CA PHE A 26 -21.23 -12.95 -5.65
C PHE A 26 -22.43 -13.91 -5.54
N SER A 27 -22.40 -14.98 -6.34
CA SER A 27 -23.44 -16.01 -6.32
C SER A 27 -23.32 -16.98 -5.13
N ASP A 28 -22.09 -17.25 -4.66
CA ASP A 28 -21.83 -18.09 -3.49
C ASP A 28 -22.20 -17.32 -2.21
N PRO A 29 -23.12 -17.84 -1.37
CA PRO A 29 -23.47 -17.21 -0.10
C PRO A 29 -22.28 -16.99 0.85
N VAL A 30 -21.26 -17.84 0.79
CA VAL A 30 -20.05 -17.71 1.62
C VAL A 30 -19.22 -16.52 1.16
N GLU A 31 -19.01 -16.38 -0.14
CA GLU A 31 -18.29 -15.24 -0.72
C GLU A 31 -19.04 -13.93 -0.53
N ARG A 32 -20.37 -13.95 -0.69
CA ARG A 32 -21.23 -12.79 -0.41
C ARG A 32 -21.07 -12.30 1.02
N ASN A 33 -21.18 -13.19 2.01
CA ASN A 33 -21.02 -12.81 3.41
C ASN A 33 -19.58 -12.38 3.74
N ALA A 34 -18.58 -12.95 3.07
CA ALA A 34 -17.20 -12.49 3.18
C ALA A 34 -17.02 -11.07 2.59
N ALA A 35 -17.69 -10.77 1.48
CA ALA A 35 -17.69 -9.44 0.86
C ALA A 35 -18.37 -8.40 1.76
N GLU A 36 -19.55 -8.70 2.33
CA GLU A 36 -20.26 -7.83 3.28
C GLU A 36 -19.36 -7.41 4.45
N ARG A 37 -18.75 -8.40 5.13
CA ARG A 37 -17.85 -8.14 6.26
C ARG A 37 -16.60 -7.38 5.86
N ALA A 38 -16.03 -7.70 4.69
CA ALA A 38 -14.85 -7.00 4.19
C ALA A 38 -15.17 -5.52 3.90
N LEU A 39 -16.31 -5.22 3.28
CA LEU A 39 -16.73 -3.85 2.99
C LEU A 39 -17.01 -3.07 4.27
N GLU A 40 -17.65 -3.68 5.26
CA GLU A 40 -17.89 -3.06 6.58
C GLU A 40 -16.56 -2.73 7.27
N TYR A 41 -15.64 -3.69 7.34
CA TYR A 41 -14.33 -3.49 7.98
C TYR A 41 -13.49 -2.43 7.25
N MET A 42 -13.42 -2.56 5.93
CA MET A 42 -12.63 -1.69 5.06
C MET A 42 -13.30 -0.34 4.85
N ASP A 43 -14.56 -0.15 5.27
CA ASP A 43 -15.34 1.09 5.13
C ASP A 43 -15.28 1.60 3.70
N LEU A 44 -15.77 0.74 2.81
CA LEU A 44 -15.80 0.93 1.37
C LEU A 44 -17.24 0.89 0.88
N THR A 45 -17.55 1.77 -0.08
CA THR A 45 -18.88 1.82 -0.69
C THR A 45 -18.87 1.03 -2.00
N PRO A 46 -19.76 0.04 -2.19
CA PRO A 46 -19.92 -0.65 -3.47
C PRO A 46 -20.12 0.33 -4.64
N GLY A 47 -19.50 0.03 -5.78
CA GLY A 47 -19.58 0.86 -6.99
C GLY A 47 -18.67 2.09 -6.98
N GLN A 48 -18.03 2.44 -5.85
CA GLN A 48 -17.02 3.49 -5.82
C GLN A 48 -15.77 3.06 -6.59
N PRO A 49 -15.20 3.89 -7.47
CA PRO A 49 -13.89 3.62 -8.06
C PRO A 49 -12.82 3.52 -6.98
N ILE A 50 -11.98 2.48 -7.02
CA ILE A 50 -10.94 2.30 -5.98
C ILE A 50 -9.95 3.47 -5.96
N LYS A 51 -9.74 4.11 -7.12
CA LYS A 51 -8.90 5.30 -7.24
C LYS A 51 -9.43 6.51 -6.47
N GLU A 52 -10.72 6.58 -6.14
CA GLU A 52 -11.26 7.69 -5.35
C GLU A 52 -11.10 7.47 -3.83
N VAL A 53 -10.60 6.31 -3.41
CA VAL A 53 -10.44 6.00 -1.99
C VAL A 53 -9.15 6.63 -1.46
N PRO A 54 -9.22 7.54 -0.46
CA PRO A 54 -8.06 8.21 0.11
C PRO A 54 -7.23 7.25 0.97
N VAL A 55 -5.93 7.52 1.10
CA VAL A 55 -5.02 6.78 1.97
C VAL A 55 -4.41 7.69 3.03
N ASP A 56 -4.19 7.15 4.23
CA ASP A 56 -3.52 7.87 5.32
C ASP A 56 -2.03 7.50 5.40
N VAL A 57 -1.72 6.24 5.09
CA VAL A 57 -0.39 5.67 5.24
C VAL A 57 0.03 4.91 3.99
N VAL A 58 1.30 5.01 3.60
CA VAL A 58 1.89 4.16 2.56
C VAL A 58 3.12 3.45 3.10
N PHE A 59 3.12 2.13 2.98
CA PHE A 59 4.23 1.28 3.40
C PHE A 59 4.86 0.56 2.21
N ILE A 60 6.11 0.93 1.89
CA ILE A 60 6.94 0.26 0.88
C ILE A 60 8.02 -0.52 1.62
N GLY A 61 7.86 -1.83 1.70
CA GLY A 61 8.77 -2.68 2.45
C GLY A 61 8.31 -4.14 2.54
N SER A 62 8.64 -4.77 3.66
CA SER A 62 8.50 -6.21 3.95
C SER A 62 9.48 -7.08 3.18
N CYS A 63 9.84 -8.24 3.76
CA CYS A 63 10.70 -9.23 3.11
C CYS A 63 10.20 -9.73 1.74
N THR A 64 8.97 -9.42 1.36
CA THR A 64 8.39 -9.83 0.07
C THR A 64 8.69 -8.85 -1.05
N ASN A 65 8.60 -7.54 -0.81
CA ASN A 65 8.64 -6.49 -1.84
C ASN A 65 9.59 -5.33 -1.48
N SER A 66 10.77 -5.68 -0.99
CA SER A 66 11.84 -4.73 -0.63
C SER A 66 13.20 -5.18 -1.14
N ARG A 67 13.21 -5.85 -2.29
CA ARG A 67 14.43 -6.18 -3.05
C ARG A 67 14.94 -4.91 -3.74
N ILE A 68 16.16 -4.94 -4.24
CA ILE A 68 16.72 -3.76 -4.91
C ILE A 68 15.89 -3.38 -6.15
N GLU A 69 15.34 -4.35 -6.88
CA GLU A 69 14.46 -4.10 -8.03
C GLU A 69 13.16 -3.39 -7.62
N ASP A 70 12.59 -3.76 -6.47
CA ASP A 70 11.40 -3.11 -5.92
C ASP A 70 11.71 -1.64 -5.57
N MET A 71 12.87 -1.39 -4.96
CA MET A 71 13.33 -0.04 -4.60
C MET A 71 13.58 0.82 -5.83
N ARG A 72 14.18 0.26 -6.88
CA ARG A 72 14.37 0.97 -8.16
C ARG A 72 13.05 1.31 -8.81
N ALA A 73 12.10 0.37 -8.83
CA ALA A 73 10.77 0.62 -9.40
C ALA A 73 10.03 1.74 -8.66
N ALA A 74 10.05 1.72 -7.32
CA ALA A 74 9.47 2.79 -6.51
C ALA A 74 10.22 4.12 -6.71
N ALA A 75 11.55 4.13 -6.71
CA ALA A 75 12.33 5.36 -6.91
C ALA A 75 12.10 5.99 -8.29
N ALA A 76 11.92 5.17 -9.34
CA ALA A 76 11.61 5.66 -10.68
C ALA A 76 10.31 6.47 -10.73
N VAL A 77 9.30 6.08 -9.94
CA VAL A 77 8.03 6.80 -9.81
C VAL A 77 8.18 8.01 -8.89
N ALA A 78 8.97 7.92 -7.82
CA ALA A 78 9.16 9.01 -6.85
C ALA A 78 9.94 10.20 -7.45
N LYS A 79 10.83 9.94 -8.40
CA LYS A 79 11.74 10.95 -8.96
C LYS A 79 10.98 12.12 -9.60
N GLY A 80 11.25 13.33 -9.09
CA GLY A 80 10.64 14.57 -9.59
C GLY A 80 9.26 14.89 -9.01
N HIS A 81 8.71 14.02 -8.15
CA HIS A 81 7.44 14.23 -7.47
C HIS A 81 7.64 14.52 -5.98
N LYS A 82 6.55 14.90 -5.29
CA LYS A 82 6.50 15.08 -3.84
C LYS A 82 5.33 14.28 -3.26
N VAL A 83 5.56 13.66 -2.11
CA VAL A 83 4.52 12.98 -1.32
C VAL A 83 3.43 13.98 -0.92
N ASN A 84 2.18 13.54 -0.95
CA ASN A 84 1.05 14.34 -0.47
C ASN A 84 1.24 14.63 1.03
N PRO A 85 1.15 15.89 1.49
CA PRO A 85 1.44 16.25 2.89
C PRO A 85 0.52 15.60 3.93
N ALA A 86 -0.64 15.08 3.51
CA ALA A 86 -1.55 14.34 4.39
C ALA A 86 -1.16 12.86 4.56
N VAL A 87 -0.26 12.33 3.71
CA VAL A 87 0.12 10.92 3.71
C VAL A 87 1.39 10.69 4.51
N THR A 88 1.32 9.80 5.49
CA THR A 88 2.51 9.28 6.17
C THR A 88 3.12 8.16 5.33
N THR A 89 4.41 8.18 5.08
CA THR A 89 5.08 7.15 4.27
C THR A 89 6.15 6.44 5.06
N TYR A 90 6.44 5.20 4.72
CA TYR A 90 7.57 4.44 5.24
C TYR A 90 8.20 3.63 4.10
N VAL A 91 9.49 3.82 3.86
CA VAL A 91 10.27 3.04 2.89
C VAL A 91 11.34 2.26 3.64
N VAL A 92 11.19 0.93 3.65
CA VAL A 92 11.97 0.01 4.49
C VAL A 92 12.67 -1.03 3.60
N PRO A 93 14.00 -0.95 3.42
CA PRO A 93 14.75 -1.96 2.70
C PRO A 93 14.68 -3.35 3.35
N GLY A 94 14.73 -4.41 2.55
CA GLY A 94 14.56 -5.78 3.05
C GLY A 94 15.74 -6.31 3.84
N SER A 95 16.91 -5.69 3.70
CA SER A 95 18.13 -6.04 4.42
C SER A 95 19.13 -4.87 4.39
N HIS A 96 20.15 -4.93 5.24
CA HIS A 96 21.26 -3.96 5.19
C HIS A 96 22.01 -4.00 3.87
N LEU A 97 22.08 -5.15 3.19
CA LEU A 97 22.70 -5.27 1.86
C LEU A 97 21.90 -4.50 0.81
N VAL A 98 20.57 -4.66 0.79
CA VAL A 98 19.71 -3.91 -0.14
C VAL A 98 19.78 -2.41 0.15
N LYS A 99 19.79 -2.02 1.43
CA LYS A 99 19.92 -0.61 1.82
C LYS A 99 21.24 -0.01 1.33
N ALA A 100 22.37 -0.66 1.63
CA ALA A 100 23.68 -0.18 1.19
C ALA A 100 23.76 -0.07 -0.33
N GLN A 101 23.17 -1.01 -1.06
CA GLN A 101 23.09 -0.95 -2.51
C GLN A 101 22.20 0.19 -3.00
N ALA A 102 21.01 0.38 -2.41
CA ALA A 102 20.10 1.47 -2.75
C ALA A 102 20.74 2.85 -2.50
N GLU A 103 21.50 3.00 -1.42
CA GLU A 103 22.25 4.22 -1.08
C GLU A 103 23.44 4.45 -2.02
N ALA A 104 24.15 3.39 -2.41
CA ALA A 104 25.21 3.46 -3.42
C ALA A 104 24.67 3.89 -4.80
N GLU A 105 23.45 3.47 -5.14
CA GLU A 105 22.72 3.87 -6.36
C GLU A 105 22.03 5.24 -6.24
N GLY A 106 21.99 5.84 -5.04
CA GLY A 106 21.35 7.12 -4.76
C GLY A 106 19.82 7.09 -4.74
N LEU A 107 19.21 5.90 -4.58
CA LEU A 107 17.76 5.74 -4.51
C LEU A 107 17.18 6.35 -3.22
N ASP A 108 17.94 6.26 -2.12
CA ASP A 108 17.62 6.90 -0.84
C ASP A 108 17.40 8.42 -1.00
N LYS A 109 18.26 9.08 -1.78
CA LYS A 109 18.18 10.52 -2.03
C LYS A 109 16.92 10.87 -2.81
N ILE A 110 16.52 10.04 -3.77
CA ILE A 110 15.27 10.22 -4.53
C ILE A 110 14.07 10.14 -3.58
N PHE A 111 14.03 9.13 -2.71
CA PHE A 111 12.96 8.99 -1.72
C PHE A 111 12.91 10.17 -0.76
N ILE A 112 14.04 10.53 -0.15
CA ILE A 112 14.15 11.65 0.80
C ILE A 112 13.75 12.97 0.13
N GLU A 113 14.23 13.22 -1.09
CA GLU A 113 13.87 14.41 -1.85
C GLU A 113 12.36 14.46 -2.11
N ALA A 114 11.75 13.34 -2.50
CA ALA A 114 10.31 13.25 -2.71
C ALA A 114 9.50 13.36 -1.40
N GLY A 115 10.13 13.31 -0.23
CA GLY A 115 9.48 13.41 1.08
C GLY A 115 9.06 12.07 1.67
N PHE A 116 9.60 10.96 1.17
CA PHE A 116 9.42 9.65 1.77
C PHE A 116 10.30 9.47 3.01
N ASP A 117 9.78 8.78 4.03
CA ASP A 117 10.55 8.39 5.21
C ASP A 117 11.44 7.17 4.91
N TRP A 118 12.72 7.41 4.61
CA TRP A 118 13.72 6.36 4.36
C TRP A 118 14.25 5.77 5.67
N ARG A 119 14.04 4.47 5.89
CA ARG A 119 14.27 3.83 7.20
C ARG A 119 15.36 2.76 7.20
N GLU A 120 15.69 2.31 8.41
CA GLU A 120 16.52 1.13 8.62
C GLU A 120 15.77 -0.17 8.28
N PRO A 121 16.47 -1.22 7.80
CA PRO A 121 15.86 -2.49 7.46
C PRO A 121 15.21 -3.13 8.68
N GLY A 122 14.00 -3.67 8.51
CA GLY A 122 13.27 -4.33 9.59
C GLY A 122 11.88 -4.77 9.18
N CYS A 123 11.15 -5.40 10.11
CA CYS A 123 9.76 -5.82 9.85
C CYS A 123 8.80 -4.61 9.72
N SER A 124 9.04 -3.53 10.47
CA SER A 124 8.22 -2.31 10.47
C SER A 124 6.70 -2.64 10.47
N MET A 125 5.88 -1.95 9.68
CA MET A 125 4.44 -2.15 9.65
C MET A 125 3.99 -3.57 9.24
N CYS A 126 4.85 -4.40 8.66
CA CYS A 126 4.46 -5.73 8.17
C CYS A 126 3.84 -6.64 9.26
N LEU A 127 4.19 -6.42 10.52
CA LEU A 127 3.81 -7.26 11.66
C LEU A 127 3.17 -6.50 12.84
N ALA A 128 3.08 -5.17 12.80
CA ALA A 128 2.54 -4.32 13.89
C ALA A 128 3.15 -4.57 15.29
N MET A 129 4.38 -5.09 15.34
CA MET A 129 5.11 -5.40 16.59
C MET A 129 6.01 -4.24 17.06
N ASN A 130 6.00 -3.14 16.33
CA ASN A 130 6.80 -1.95 16.58
C ASN A 130 5.86 -0.71 16.57
N PRO A 131 6.39 0.49 16.86
CA PRO A 131 5.58 1.71 16.83
C PRO A 131 4.93 2.01 15.47
N ASP A 132 5.45 1.44 14.37
CA ASP A 132 4.88 1.59 13.04
C ASP A 132 3.65 0.69 12.91
N LYS A 133 2.50 1.25 13.26
CA LYS A 133 1.22 0.57 13.19
C LYS A 133 0.11 1.56 12.84
N LEU A 134 -0.91 1.04 12.18
CA LEU A 134 -2.14 1.76 11.93
C LEU A 134 -2.91 1.96 13.23
N THR A 135 -3.51 3.13 13.36
CA THR A 135 -4.56 3.40 14.34
C THR A 135 -5.93 3.00 13.76
N PRO A 136 -6.94 2.76 14.61
CA PRO A 136 -8.28 2.39 14.13
C PRO A 136 -8.82 3.38 13.11
N GLY A 137 -9.30 2.88 11.97
CA GLY A 137 -9.86 3.68 10.88
C GLY A 137 -8.83 4.11 9.82
N GLN A 138 -7.53 4.14 10.14
CA GLN A 138 -6.51 4.49 9.15
C GLN A 138 -6.42 3.47 8.03
N ARG A 139 -6.24 3.99 6.81
CA ARG A 139 -6.08 3.20 5.59
C ARG A 139 -4.65 3.23 5.09
N SER A 140 -4.13 2.05 4.77
CA SER A 140 -2.79 1.85 4.22
C SER A 140 -2.81 1.28 2.81
N ALA A 141 -1.99 1.83 1.92
CA ALA A 141 -1.49 1.11 0.76
C ALA A 141 -0.13 0.49 1.10
N SER A 142 -0.03 -0.83 1.03
CA SER A 142 1.06 -1.60 1.61
C SER A 142 1.63 -2.59 0.60
N THR A 143 2.94 -2.63 0.48
CA THR A 143 3.64 -3.67 -0.32
C THR A 143 3.93 -4.93 0.50
N SER A 144 3.20 -5.14 1.61
CA SER A 144 3.24 -6.42 2.32
C SER A 144 2.52 -7.52 1.53
N ASN A 145 2.51 -8.74 2.05
CA ASN A 145 1.84 -9.89 1.44
C ASN A 145 0.58 -10.36 2.20
N ARG A 146 0.18 -9.66 3.26
CA ARG A 146 -0.97 -10.05 4.11
C ARG A 146 -1.69 -8.81 4.62
N ASN A 147 -3.02 -8.81 4.52
CA ASN A 147 -3.89 -7.72 4.92
C ASN A 147 -5.11 -8.17 5.76
N PHE A 148 -5.02 -9.32 6.42
CA PHE A 148 -6.07 -9.73 7.35
C PHE A 148 -6.25 -8.70 8.47
N GLU A 149 -7.47 -8.66 9.02
CA GLU A 149 -7.86 -7.67 10.02
C GLU A 149 -6.88 -7.62 11.19
N GLY A 150 -6.42 -6.41 11.53
CA GLY A 150 -5.47 -6.22 12.63
C GLY A 150 -4.00 -6.48 12.28
N ARG A 151 -3.67 -6.96 11.06
CA ARG A 151 -2.30 -7.34 10.68
C ARG A 151 -1.28 -6.21 10.85
N GLN A 152 -1.62 -5.00 10.39
CA GLN A 152 -0.76 -3.82 10.48
C GLN A 152 -1.17 -2.88 11.62
N GLY A 153 -2.05 -3.33 12.53
CA GLY A 153 -2.62 -2.54 13.61
C GLY A 153 -4.10 -2.81 13.76
N ARG A 154 -4.60 -2.90 15.01
CA ARG A 154 -6.00 -3.19 15.30
C ARG A 154 -6.91 -2.11 14.70
N GLY A 155 -7.85 -2.53 13.86
CA GLY A 155 -8.79 -1.64 13.17
C GLY A 155 -8.19 -0.85 12.00
N GLY A 156 -6.94 -1.14 11.61
CA GLY A 156 -6.32 -0.56 10.43
C GLY A 156 -6.75 -1.28 9.14
N ARG A 157 -6.99 -0.51 8.08
CA ARG A 157 -7.53 -0.98 6.80
C ARG A 157 -6.40 -1.09 5.79
N THR A 158 -5.94 -2.30 5.49
CA THR A 158 -4.74 -2.51 4.66
C THR A 158 -5.10 -2.99 3.26
N HIS A 159 -4.55 -2.33 2.25
CA HIS A 159 -4.63 -2.72 0.86
C HIS A 159 -3.26 -3.14 0.34
N LEU A 160 -3.20 -4.30 -0.29
CA LEU A 160 -1.98 -4.84 -0.88
C LEU A 160 -1.83 -4.29 -2.30
N VAL A 161 -0.65 -3.71 -2.57
CA VAL A 161 -0.31 -3.11 -3.87
C VAL A 161 1.17 -3.35 -4.20
N SER A 162 1.53 -3.17 -5.47
CA SER A 162 2.93 -3.19 -5.90
C SER A 162 3.70 -1.94 -5.42
N PRO A 163 5.05 -1.96 -5.37
CA PRO A 163 5.86 -0.79 -5.02
C PRO A 163 5.56 0.45 -5.88
N ALA A 164 5.39 0.28 -7.19
CA ALA A 164 5.10 1.40 -8.09
C ALA A 164 3.74 2.04 -7.79
N VAL A 165 2.70 1.23 -7.54
CA VAL A 165 1.37 1.71 -7.15
C VAL A 165 1.39 2.36 -5.76
N ALA A 166 2.12 1.78 -4.80
CA ALA A 166 2.29 2.38 -3.48
C ALA A 166 2.93 3.77 -3.57
N THR A 167 4.01 3.91 -4.35
CA THR A 167 4.66 5.22 -4.57
C THR A 167 3.71 6.22 -5.21
N ALA A 168 3.01 5.83 -6.27
CA ALA A 168 2.05 6.71 -6.94
C ALA A 168 0.92 7.15 -6.00
N THR A 169 0.42 6.21 -5.20
CA THR A 169 -0.61 6.43 -4.18
C THR A 169 -0.15 7.41 -3.09
N ALA A 170 1.12 7.33 -2.66
CA ALA A 170 1.68 8.27 -1.70
C ALA A 170 1.76 9.72 -2.22
N ILE A 171 2.02 9.87 -3.52
CA ILE A 171 2.10 11.17 -4.19
C ILE A 171 0.69 11.74 -4.40
N ALA A 172 -0.27 10.91 -4.81
CA ALA A 172 -1.64 11.35 -5.07
C ALA A 172 -2.47 11.62 -3.79
N GLY A 173 -2.26 10.83 -2.72
CA GLY A 173 -3.10 10.87 -1.52
C GLY A 173 -4.33 9.96 -1.57
N HIS A 174 -4.51 9.25 -2.67
CA HIS A 174 -5.53 8.23 -2.91
C HIS A 174 -4.92 7.13 -3.79
N PHE A 175 -5.60 6.00 -3.96
CA PHE A 175 -5.07 4.94 -4.82
C PHE A 175 -4.83 5.45 -6.24
N ALA A 176 -3.59 5.30 -6.72
CA ALA A 176 -3.15 5.77 -8.02
C ALA A 176 -2.12 4.82 -8.64
N THR A 177 -2.06 4.85 -9.96
CA THR A 177 -1.03 4.21 -10.79
C THR A 177 0.01 5.24 -11.22
N PRO A 178 1.24 4.86 -11.59
CA PRO A 178 2.24 5.80 -12.09
C PRO A 178 1.76 6.64 -13.27
N GLU A 179 0.90 6.09 -14.13
CA GLU A 179 0.32 6.77 -15.27
C GLU A 179 -0.62 7.93 -14.87
N ASP A 180 -1.16 7.93 -13.64
CA ASP A 180 -2.04 8.99 -13.14
C ASP A 180 -1.27 10.24 -12.69
N LEU A 181 0.07 10.17 -12.56
CA LEU A 181 0.92 11.28 -12.11
C LEU A 181 1.49 12.15 -13.24
N ALA A 182 1.25 11.76 -14.50
CA ALA A 182 1.83 12.37 -15.70
C ALA A 182 1.12 13.66 -16.13
#